data_AF-A0A2K1QSD8-F1
#
_entry.id   AF-A0A2K1QSD8-F1
#
_cell.length_a   1.000
_cell.length_b   1.000
_cell.length_c   1.000
_cell.angle_alpha   90.00
_cell.angle_beta   90.00
_cell.angle_gamma   90.00
#
_symmetry.space_group_name_H-M   'P 1'
#
loop_
_entity.id
_entity.type
_entity.pdbx_description
1 polymer ?
#
loop_
_entity_poly.entity_id
_entity_poly.type
_entity_poly.pdbx_seq_one_letter_code
_entity_poly.pdbx_strand_id
1 'polypeptide(L)'
;MPRTGIVVASALLAATIMYFELAPVLESSRSIIDSHTRPANATLGFGSIYAVSIPGSPRLESLLEAINVTGLEVRVPDLPDWTQEQVDYFRDDGHPDRSVILKGSIRAWMSHIAVLEEFLRGVAETALIIEDDVDWDIRLKTKQIPATAAALRRLTDRWQAPYWGSL
;
A
#
# COMPACT_ATOMS: atom_id res chain seq x y z
N MET A 1 50.77 -26.82 -10.17
CA MET A 1 49.38 -26.71 -9.68
C MET A 1 49.09 -25.25 -9.28
N PRO A 2 48.44 -24.42 -10.12
CA PRO A 2 48.14 -23.01 -9.81
C PRO A 2 46.65 -22.71 -9.52
N ARG A 3 45.80 -23.75 -9.46
CA ARG A 3 44.34 -23.60 -9.48
C ARG A 3 43.74 -23.03 -8.19
N THR A 4 44.39 -23.22 -7.05
CA THR A 4 43.90 -22.77 -5.73
C THR A 4 44.04 -21.26 -5.52
N GLY A 5 45.13 -20.65 -5.96
CA GLY A 5 45.36 -19.20 -5.82
C GLY A 5 44.37 -18.35 -6.62
N ILE A 6 44.00 -18.80 -7.82
CA ILE A 6 43.03 -18.13 -8.69
C ILE A 6 41.62 -18.19 -8.07
N VAL A 7 41.23 -19.33 -7.50
CA VAL A 7 39.90 -19.49 -6.86
C VAL A 7 39.76 -18.59 -5.64
N VAL A 8 40.80 -18.47 -4.80
CA VAL A 8 40.79 -17.58 -3.63
C VAL A 8 40.74 -16.11 -4.03
N ALA A 9 41.53 -15.71 -5.04
CA ALA A 9 41.51 -14.33 -5.55
C ALA A 9 40.14 -13.95 -6.14
N SER A 10 39.51 -14.85 -6.90
CA SER A 10 38.17 -14.63 -7.45
C SER A 10 37.09 -14.56 -6.38
N ALA A 11 37.19 -15.37 -5.31
CA ALA A 11 36.25 -15.32 -4.19
C ALA A 11 36.37 -14.01 -3.39
N LEU A 12 37.60 -13.51 -3.16
CA LEU A 12 37.84 -12.23 -2.51
C LEU A 12 37.34 -11.06 -3.35
N LEU A 13 37.55 -11.09 -4.66
CA LEU A 13 37.04 -10.08 -5.58
C LEU A 13 35.50 -10.07 -5.60
N ALA A 14 34.87 -11.24 -5.68
CA ALA A 14 33.41 -11.36 -5.62
C ALA A 14 32.83 -10.89 -4.27
N ALA A 15 33.47 -11.24 -3.16
CA ALA A 15 33.08 -10.76 -1.83
C ALA A 15 33.24 -9.24 -1.68
N THR A 16 34.29 -8.68 -2.29
CA THR A 16 34.55 -7.23 -2.29
C THR A 16 33.51 -6.50 -3.14
N ILE A 17 33.19 -7.00 -4.34
CA ILE A 17 32.13 -6.45 -5.19
C ILE A 17 30.78 -6.55 -4.45
N MET A 18 30.43 -7.71 -3.89
CA MET A 18 29.21 -7.84 -3.09
C MET A 18 29.17 -6.87 -1.91
N TYR A 19 30.29 -6.64 -1.22
CA TYR A 19 30.35 -5.68 -0.11
C TYR A 19 30.11 -4.25 -0.60
N PHE A 20 30.77 -3.81 -1.67
CA PHE A 20 30.58 -2.47 -2.22
C PHE A 20 29.18 -2.23 -2.80
N GLU A 21 28.50 -3.27 -3.29
CA GLU A 21 27.12 -3.17 -3.80
C GLU A 21 26.06 -3.25 -2.69
N LEU A 22 26.23 -4.13 -1.68
CA LEU A 22 25.24 -4.29 -0.59
C LEU A 22 25.39 -3.30 0.55
N ALA A 23 26.62 -2.93 0.93
CA ALA A 23 26.86 -2.02 2.05
C ALA A 23 26.11 -0.68 1.93
N PRO A 24 26.15 0.05 0.80
CA PRO A 24 25.41 1.31 0.67
C PRO A 24 23.89 1.12 0.73
N VAL A 25 23.36 -0.01 0.24
CA VAL A 25 21.92 -0.33 0.33
C VAL A 25 21.50 -0.58 1.78
N LEU A 26 22.28 -1.35 2.52
CA LEU A 26 22.03 -1.65 3.93
C LEU A 26 22.18 -0.41 4.81
N GLU A 27 23.17 0.43 4.55
CA GLU A 27 23.43 1.66 5.29
C GLU A 27 22.37 2.74 5.00
N SER A 28 21.93 2.86 3.74
CA SER A 28 20.77 3.69 3.36
C SER A 28 19.49 3.22 4.04
N SER A 29 19.24 1.90 4.05
CA SER A 29 18.06 1.32 4.72
C SER A 29 18.06 1.60 6.22
N ARG A 30 19.22 1.47 6.87
CA ARG A 30 19.39 1.82 8.29
C ARG A 30 19.20 3.31 8.56
N SER A 31 19.75 4.18 7.71
CA SER A 31 19.57 5.64 7.77
C SER A 31 18.11 6.05 7.62
N ILE A 32 17.32 5.38 6.77
CA ILE A 32 15.88 5.64 6.62
C ILE A 32 15.14 5.22 7.90
N ILE A 33 15.47 4.05 8.46
CA ILE A 33 14.83 3.52 9.68
C ILE A 33 15.21 4.30 10.95
N ASP A 34 16.44 4.83 11.02
CA ASP A 34 16.99 5.60 12.15
C ASP A 34 16.76 7.12 12.02
N SER A 35 16.33 7.58 10.85
CA SER A 35 15.85 8.95 10.71
C SER A 35 14.72 9.17 11.72
N HIS A 36 14.89 10.15 12.60
CA HIS A 36 13.94 10.52 13.66
C HIS A 36 12.67 11.12 13.04
N THR A 37 11.94 10.28 12.32
CA THR A 37 10.71 10.62 11.63
C THR A 37 9.60 10.59 12.66
N ARG A 38 8.84 11.69 12.73
CA ARG A 38 7.73 11.80 13.67
C ARG A 38 6.73 10.67 13.41
N PRO A 39 6.15 10.06 14.47
CA PRO A 39 5.07 9.11 14.27
C PRO A 39 3.97 9.71 13.40
N ALA A 40 3.39 8.88 12.53
CA ALA A 40 2.25 9.26 11.74
C ALA A 40 1.02 9.50 12.64
N ASN A 41 0.13 10.38 12.20
CA ASN A 41 -1.15 10.62 12.86
C ASN A 41 -2.08 9.40 12.72
N ALA A 42 -3.30 9.48 13.27
CA ALA A 42 -4.27 8.39 13.22
C ALA A 42 -4.74 8.03 11.81
N THR A 43 -4.58 8.94 10.84
CA THR A 43 -4.91 8.75 9.42
C THR A 43 -3.69 8.52 8.53
N LEU A 44 -2.53 8.19 9.12
CA LEU A 44 -1.27 7.87 8.43
C LEU A 44 -0.74 8.95 7.47
N GLY A 45 -1.20 10.19 7.61
CA GLY A 45 -0.85 11.32 6.74
C GLY A 45 -1.88 11.62 5.64
N PHE A 46 -2.95 10.81 5.51
CA PHE A 46 -4.08 11.09 4.62
C PHE A 46 -5.15 11.93 5.34
N GLY A 47 -6.05 12.54 4.57
CA GLY A 47 -7.21 13.25 5.11
C GLY A 47 -8.23 12.29 5.74
N SER A 48 -8.32 11.05 5.25
CA SER A 48 -9.19 10.00 5.78
C SER A 48 -8.69 8.61 5.38
N ILE A 49 -9.05 7.59 6.17
CA ILE A 49 -8.88 6.18 5.80
C ILE A 49 -10.26 5.54 5.71
N TYR A 50 -10.51 4.80 4.65
CA TYR A 50 -11.73 4.00 4.48
C TYR A 50 -11.38 2.52 4.35
N ALA A 51 -12.15 1.66 4.98
CA ALA A 51 -12.12 0.23 4.72
C ALA A 51 -13.34 -0.19 3.88
N VAL A 52 -13.08 -1.00 2.86
CA VAL A 52 -14.09 -1.65 2.05
C VAL A 52 -14.42 -2.98 2.72
N SER A 53 -15.63 -3.10 3.25
CA SER A 53 -16.13 -4.34 3.86
C SER A 53 -17.60 -4.53 3.51
N ILE A 54 -17.95 -5.71 3.01
CA ILE A 54 -19.33 -6.03 2.69
C ILE A 54 -20.14 -6.33 3.97
N PRO A 55 -21.47 -6.11 3.95
CA PRO A 55 -22.33 -6.50 5.07
C PRO A 55 -22.14 -7.96 5.47
N GLY A 56 -21.91 -8.20 6.77
CA GLY A 56 -21.72 -9.53 7.32
C GLY A 56 -20.35 -10.17 7.01
N SER A 57 -19.37 -9.39 6.54
CA SER A 57 -18.00 -9.90 6.36
C SER A 57 -17.46 -10.44 7.69
N PRO A 58 -16.95 -11.69 7.74
CA PRO A 58 -16.36 -12.25 8.95
C PRO A 58 -15.01 -11.61 9.32
N ARG A 59 -14.44 -10.79 8.42
CA ARG A 59 -13.11 -10.17 8.59
C ARG A 59 -13.18 -8.79 9.24
N LEU A 60 -14.37 -8.18 9.23
CA LEU A 60 -14.58 -6.85 9.79
C LEU A 60 -14.25 -6.80 11.28
N GLU A 61 -14.58 -7.84 12.04
CA GLU A 61 -14.30 -7.90 13.48
C GLU A 61 -12.80 -7.79 13.77
N SER A 62 -11.97 -8.61 13.11
CA SER A 62 -10.51 -8.55 13.27
C SER A 62 -9.92 -7.22 12.80
N LEU A 63 -10.47 -6.62 11.74
CA LEU A 63 -10.05 -5.29 11.28
C LEU A 63 -10.33 -4.23 12.36
N LEU A 64 -11.53 -4.23 12.96
CA LEU A 64 -11.91 -3.30 14.01
C LEU A 64 -11.02 -3.44 15.25
N GLU A 65 -10.64 -4.66 15.61
CA GLU A 65 -9.66 -4.91 16.67
C GLU A 65 -8.29 -4.32 16.35
N ALA A 66 -7.78 -4.55 15.13
CA ALA A 66 -6.48 -4.01 14.69
C ALA A 66 -6.48 -2.47 14.69
N ILE A 67 -7.58 -1.84 14.24
CA ILE A 67 -7.80 -0.39 14.29
C ILE A 67 -7.73 0.11 15.74
N ASN A 68 -8.43 -0.56 16.66
CA ASN A 68 -8.49 -0.17 18.06
C ASN A 68 -7.13 -0.32 18.76
N VAL A 69 -6.42 -1.43 18.55
CA VAL A 69 -5.08 -1.68 19.13
C VAL A 69 -4.06 -0.67 18.65
N THR A 70 -4.15 -0.24 17.38
CA THR A 70 -3.17 0.69 16.78
C THR A 70 -3.58 2.17 16.87
N GLY A 71 -4.80 2.46 17.35
CA GLY A 71 -5.35 3.81 17.44
C GLY A 71 -5.37 4.51 16.07
N LEU A 72 -5.78 3.78 15.04
CA LEU A 72 -6.05 4.34 13.72
C LEU A 72 -7.48 4.85 13.64
N GLU A 73 -7.70 5.85 12.79
CA GLU A 73 -9.03 6.36 12.47
C GLU A 73 -9.40 5.86 11.08
N VAL A 74 -10.12 4.74 11.03
CA VAL A 74 -10.61 4.12 9.80
C VAL A 74 -12.12 4.16 9.79
N ARG A 75 -12.69 4.67 8.69
CA ARG A 75 -14.12 4.69 8.44
C ARG A 75 -14.52 3.42 7.71
N VAL A 76 -15.59 2.76 8.17
CA VAL A 76 -16.18 1.61 7.47
C VAL A 76 -17.57 2.05 6.99
N PRO A 77 -17.73 2.43 5.72
CA PRO A 77 -19.02 2.82 5.17
C PRO A 77 -20.02 1.66 5.19
N ASP A 78 -21.30 1.97 5.35
CA ASP A 78 -22.37 1.00 5.20
C ASP A 78 -22.61 0.73 3.71
N LEU A 79 -22.07 -0.38 3.22
CA LEU A 79 -22.14 -0.76 1.81
C LEU A 79 -23.41 -1.58 1.53
N PRO A 80 -24.03 -1.43 0.35
CA PRO A 80 -25.19 -2.23 -0.01
C PRO A 80 -24.80 -3.70 -0.25
N ASP A 81 -25.73 -4.63 0.04
CA ASP A 81 -25.62 -5.99 -0.46
C ASP A 81 -26.00 -6.02 -1.95
N TRP A 82 -24.97 -6.15 -2.80
CA TRP A 82 -25.14 -6.14 -4.26
C TRP A 82 -25.95 -7.36 -4.73
N THR A 83 -27.15 -7.07 -5.24
CA THR A 83 -28.08 -8.07 -5.80
C THR A 83 -27.49 -8.75 -7.04
N GLN A 84 -28.02 -9.93 -7.39
CA GLN A 84 -27.58 -10.62 -8.61
C GLN A 84 -27.90 -9.79 -9.87
N GLU A 85 -29.05 -9.13 -9.91
CA GLU A 85 -29.44 -8.26 -11.02
C GLU A 85 -28.45 -7.13 -11.26
N GLN A 86 -27.97 -6.46 -10.20
CA GLN A 86 -26.94 -5.43 -10.31
C GLN A 86 -25.60 -5.99 -10.80
N VAL A 87 -25.23 -7.20 -10.37
CA VAL A 87 -24.01 -7.87 -10.84
C VAL A 87 -24.12 -8.22 -12.34
N ASP A 88 -25.26 -8.73 -12.78
CA ASP A 88 -25.51 -9.12 -14.17
C ASP A 88 -25.53 -7.89 -15.08
N TYR A 89 -26.14 -6.80 -14.59
CA TYR A 89 -26.12 -5.50 -15.26
C TYR A 89 -24.69 -4.96 -15.41
N PHE A 90 -23.89 -4.97 -14.33
CA PHE A 90 -22.49 -4.53 -14.40
C PHE A 90 -21.65 -5.42 -15.33
N ARG A 91 -21.94 -6.72 -15.38
CA ARG A 91 -21.25 -7.68 -16.26
C ARG A 91 -21.62 -7.50 -17.74
N ASP A 92 -22.74 -6.83 -17.99
CA ASP A 92 -23.37 -6.75 -19.30
C ASP A 92 -23.75 -8.13 -19.85
N ASP A 93 -24.36 -8.98 -19.01
CA ASP A 93 -24.66 -10.38 -19.35
C ASP A 93 -25.64 -10.55 -20.52
N GLY A 94 -26.36 -9.48 -20.90
CA GLY A 94 -27.22 -9.44 -22.08
C GLY A 94 -26.50 -9.18 -23.41
N HIS A 95 -25.21 -8.85 -23.38
CA HIS A 95 -24.44 -8.47 -24.57
C HIS A 95 -23.53 -9.60 -25.07
N PRO A 96 -23.33 -9.76 -26.41
CA PRO A 96 -22.43 -10.77 -26.96
C PRO A 96 -20.99 -10.69 -26.42
N ASP A 97 -20.53 -9.48 -26.11
CA ASP A 97 -19.19 -9.18 -25.60
C ASP A 97 -19.15 -9.04 -24.06
N ARG A 98 -20.03 -9.74 -23.35
CA ARG A 98 -20.14 -9.67 -21.88
C ARG A 98 -18.80 -9.89 -21.17
N SER A 99 -18.67 -9.26 -20.01
CA SER A 99 -17.47 -9.37 -19.17
C SER A 99 -17.34 -10.75 -18.51
N VAL A 100 -16.14 -11.32 -18.54
CA VAL A 100 -15.83 -12.62 -17.89
C VAL A 100 -15.47 -12.50 -16.40
N ILE A 101 -15.62 -11.31 -15.79
CA ILE A 101 -14.98 -10.90 -14.53
C ILE A 101 -15.32 -11.67 -13.23
N LEU A 102 -16.03 -12.80 -13.14
CA LEU A 102 -16.47 -13.38 -11.83
C LEU A 102 -17.30 -12.44 -10.93
N LYS A 103 -18.20 -13.03 -10.14
CA LYS A 103 -19.15 -12.26 -9.31
C LYS A 103 -18.48 -11.53 -8.16
N GLY A 104 -17.51 -12.17 -7.49
CA GLY A 104 -16.79 -11.58 -6.37
C GLY A 104 -16.04 -10.30 -6.78
N SER A 105 -15.36 -10.33 -7.92
CA SER A 105 -14.62 -9.17 -8.42
C SER A 105 -15.54 -8.01 -8.79
N ILE A 106 -16.69 -8.27 -9.42
CA ILE A 106 -17.70 -7.23 -9.69
C ILE A 106 -18.16 -6.57 -8.39
N ARG A 107 -18.51 -7.38 -7.37
CA ARG A 107 -18.93 -6.86 -6.07
C ARG A 107 -17.85 -6.02 -5.41
N ALA A 108 -16.59 -6.45 -5.47
CA ALA A 108 -15.46 -5.66 -4.98
C ALA A 108 -15.38 -4.31 -5.72
N TRP A 109 -15.42 -4.32 -7.05
CA TRP A 109 -15.38 -3.08 -7.84
C TRP A 109 -16.52 -2.11 -7.48
N MET A 110 -17.75 -2.62 -7.40
CA MET A 110 -18.90 -1.82 -7.02
C MET A 110 -18.76 -1.26 -5.58
N SER A 111 -18.27 -2.07 -4.65
CA SER A 111 -17.99 -1.65 -3.27
C SER A 111 -16.93 -0.54 -3.20
N HIS A 112 -15.84 -0.65 -3.97
CA HIS A 112 -14.82 0.41 -4.07
C HIS A 112 -15.37 1.70 -4.65
N ILE A 113 -16.23 1.61 -5.67
CA ILE A 113 -16.91 2.79 -6.25
C ILE A 113 -17.80 3.46 -5.18
N ALA A 114 -18.56 2.69 -4.41
CA ALA A 114 -19.40 3.24 -3.34
C ALA A 114 -18.56 3.94 -2.25
N VAL A 115 -17.42 3.37 -1.85
CA VAL A 115 -16.49 4.03 -0.91
C VAL A 115 -15.86 5.29 -1.53
N LEU A 116 -15.53 5.27 -2.82
CA LEU A 116 -15.01 6.43 -3.52
C LEU A 116 -16.07 7.56 -3.57
N GLU A 117 -17.34 7.24 -3.81
CA GLU A 117 -18.42 8.21 -3.75
C GLU A 117 -18.58 8.81 -2.35
N GLU A 118 -18.47 8.01 -1.29
CA GLU A 118 -18.50 8.47 0.10
C GLU A 118 -17.34 9.46 0.38
N PHE A 119 -16.13 9.14 -0.09
CA PHE A 119 -14.99 10.05 -0.02
C PHE A 119 -15.26 11.37 -0.76
N LEU A 120 -15.76 11.31 -2.00
CA LEU A 120 -16.03 12.48 -2.84
C LEU A 120 -17.14 13.39 -2.29
N ARG A 121 -18.06 12.85 -1.49
CA ARG A 121 -19.08 13.63 -0.76
C ARG A 121 -18.53 14.28 0.52
N GLY A 122 -17.38 13.80 1.00
CA GLY A 122 -16.70 14.31 2.19
C GLY A 122 -15.92 15.60 1.94
N VAL A 123 -15.23 16.07 2.98
CA VAL A 123 -14.38 17.28 2.95
C VAL A 123 -12.89 16.95 2.96
N ALA A 124 -12.52 15.67 3.04
CA ALA A 124 -11.13 15.25 3.05
C ALA A 124 -10.52 15.43 1.65
N GLU A 125 -9.32 15.99 1.56
CA GLU A 125 -8.63 16.19 0.28
C GLU A 125 -7.95 14.91 -0.23
N THR A 126 -7.61 13.99 0.67
CA THR A 126 -6.98 12.71 0.34
C THR A 126 -7.60 11.57 1.13
N ALA A 127 -7.57 10.38 0.54
CA ALA A 127 -8.04 9.15 1.18
C ALA A 127 -7.07 8.01 0.94
N LEU A 128 -6.93 7.15 1.96
CA LEU A 128 -6.38 5.81 1.83
C LEU A 128 -7.55 4.83 1.90
N ILE A 129 -7.76 4.04 0.85
CA ILE A 129 -8.81 3.01 0.80
C ILE A 129 -8.15 1.65 0.93
N ILE A 130 -8.57 0.86 1.92
CA ILE A 130 -8.06 -0.48 2.23
C ILE A 130 -9.20 -1.51 2.19
N GLU A 131 -8.88 -2.79 2.03
CA GLU A 131 -9.85 -3.89 2.14
C GLU A 131 -9.98 -4.35 3.59
N ASP A 132 -11.02 -5.12 3.92
CA ASP A 132 -11.18 -5.70 5.27
C ASP A 132 -10.27 -6.89 5.60
N ASP A 133 -9.46 -7.33 4.64
CA ASP A 133 -8.48 -8.40 4.79
C ASP A 133 -7.03 -7.93 4.81
N VAL A 134 -6.81 -6.64 5.07
CA VAL A 134 -5.47 -6.12 5.28
C VAL A 134 -5.01 -6.29 6.74
N ASP A 135 -3.73 -6.59 6.92
CA ASP A 135 -3.07 -6.67 8.21
C ASP A 135 -1.87 -5.72 8.27
N TRP A 136 -1.48 -5.31 9.47
CA TRP A 136 -0.31 -4.45 9.69
C TRP A 136 0.40 -4.71 11.02
N ASP A 137 1.68 -4.29 11.09
CA ASP A 137 2.45 -4.32 12.33
C ASP A 137 1.93 -3.25 13.30
N ILE A 138 1.90 -3.54 14.61
CA ILE A 138 1.49 -2.57 15.65
C ILE A 138 2.32 -1.27 15.62
N ARG A 139 3.51 -1.30 15.02
CA ARG A 139 4.41 -0.15 14.84
C ARG A 139 4.14 0.62 13.54
N LEU A 140 3.05 0.36 12.82
CA LEU A 140 2.70 1.03 11.55
C LEU A 140 2.89 2.55 11.63
N LYS A 141 2.32 3.19 12.66
CA LYS A 141 2.41 4.64 12.89
C LYS A 141 3.80 5.12 13.28
N THR A 142 4.57 4.30 14.00
CA THR A 142 5.82 4.76 14.64
C THR A 142 7.07 4.44 13.82
N LYS A 143 7.01 3.45 12.93
CA LYS A 143 8.17 2.96 12.15
C LYS A 143 7.88 2.90 10.66
N GLN A 144 6.86 2.16 10.24
CA GLN A 144 6.67 1.83 8.83
C GLN A 144 6.24 3.05 8.00
N ILE A 145 5.16 3.74 8.38
CA ILE A 145 4.68 4.91 7.64
C ILE A 145 5.70 6.05 7.65
N PRO A 146 6.33 6.41 8.79
CA PRO A 146 7.37 7.44 8.80
C PRO A 146 8.56 7.11 7.89
N ALA A 147 9.03 5.85 7.89
CA ALA A 147 10.12 5.39 7.02
C ALA A 147 9.73 5.40 5.54
N THR A 148 8.55 4.87 5.19
CA THR A 148 8.03 4.86 3.81
C THR A 148 7.86 6.28 3.29
N ALA A 149 7.30 7.19 4.09
CA ALA A 149 7.13 8.58 3.69
C ALA A 149 8.47 9.29 3.48
N ALA A 150 9.47 9.03 4.33
CA ALA A 150 10.82 9.57 4.16
C ALA A 150 11.51 9.03 2.90
N ALA A 151 11.38 7.73 2.63
CA ALA A 151 11.90 7.10 1.42
C ALA A 151 11.23 7.67 0.16
N LEU A 152 9.90 7.79 0.17
CA LEU A 152 9.14 8.32 -0.96
C LEU A 152 9.55 9.76 -1.28
N ARG A 153 9.66 10.65 -0.28
CA ARG A 153 10.14 12.02 -0.49
C ARG A 153 11.53 12.05 -1.14
N ARG A 154 12.46 11.24 -0.64
CA ARG A 154 13.81 11.13 -1.23
C ARG A 154 13.77 10.67 -2.69
N LEU A 155 12.86 9.77 -3.03
CA LEU A 155 12.66 9.34 -4.42
C LEU A 155 12.09 10.48 -5.25
N THR A 156 11.00 11.13 -4.82
CA THR A 156 10.31 12.17 -5.59
C THR A 156 11.13 13.45 -5.74
N ASP A 157 11.88 13.87 -4.72
CA ASP A 157 12.76 15.04 -4.78
C ASP A 157 13.87 14.85 -5.82
N ARG A 158 14.36 13.62 -5.99
CA ARG A 158 15.34 13.26 -7.02
C ARG A 158 14.76 13.42 -8.45
N TRP A 159 13.44 13.32 -8.60
CA TRP A 159 12.75 13.45 -9.88
C TRP A 159 12.28 14.89 -10.19
N GLN A 160 12.52 15.86 -9.30
CA GLN A 160 12.28 17.28 -9.59
C GLN A 160 13.36 17.91 -10.51
N ALA A 161 14.29 17.13 -11.05
CA ALA A 161 15.07 17.57 -12.21
C ALA A 161 14.10 17.85 -13.38
N PRO A 162 14.17 19.02 -14.05
CA PRO A 162 13.20 19.38 -15.07
C PRO A 162 13.22 18.36 -16.21
N TYR A 163 12.14 17.58 -16.37
CA TYR A 163 11.93 16.75 -17.56
C TYR A 163 11.75 17.61 -18.82
N TRP A 164 11.36 18.87 -18.64
CA TRP A 164 11.31 19.89 -19.66
C TRP A 164 12.38 20.92 -19.30
N GLY A 165 13.47 20.97 -20.07
CA GLY A 165 14.61 21.85 -19.81
C GLY A 165 14.21 23.27 -19.45
N SER A 166 15.06 23.93 -18.66
CA SER A 166 14.88 25.33 -18.23
C SER A 166 14.52 26.22 -19.42
N LEU A 167 13.33 26.84 -19.35
CA LEU A 167 12.96 28.00 -20.17
C LEU A 167 13.78 29.22 -19.74
#